data_AF-C4JJJ0-F1
#
_entry.id   AF-C4JJJ0-F1
#
_cell.length_a   1.000
_cell.length_b   1.000
_cell.length_c   1.000
_cell.angle_alpha   90.00
_cell.angle_beta   90.00
_cell.angle_gamma   90.00
#
_symmetry.space_group_name_H-M   'P 1'
#
loop_
_entity.id
_entity.type
_entity.pdbx_description
1 polymer ?
#
loop_
_entity_poly.entity_id
_entity_poly.type
_entity_poly.pdbx_seq_one_letter_code
_entity_poly.pdbx_strand_id
1 'polypeptide(L)'
;MWCQNDADIRFHLGAKVHQCVLRFLEETRKAPNSRFYVRAASVARHIYLRKTVGVGRLRKVHGGTKNRGSAPSHHVNASGAVDRKIVQSLEKIGVVEVDEEKGGRRITQSGQRDLDRIARTTLEEEEEDDE
;
A
#
# COMPACT_ATOMS: atom_id res chain seq x y z
N MET A 1 -1.90 -5.24 42.44
CA MET A 1 -1.77 -6.68 42.19
C MET A 1 -2.20 -6.90 40.74
N TRP A 2 -1.21 -7.08 39.87
CA TRP A 2 -1.40 -7.34 38.45
C TRP A 2 -1.92 -8.77 38.23
N CYS A 3 -2.59 -8.96 37.09
CA CYS A 3 -2.72 -10.21 36.33
C CYS A 3 -3.71 -11.28 36.80
N GLN A 4 -4.91 -11.27 36.20
CA GLN A 4 -5.44 -12.41 35.43
C GLN A 4 -6.23 -11.82 34.24
N ASN A 5 -5.58 -11.55 33.12
CA ASN A 5 -5.33 -12.48 32.00
C ASN A 5 -6.52 -12.57 31.01
N ASP A 6 -6.80 -11.45 30.35
CA ASP A 6 -7.44 -11.37 29.01
C ASP A 6 -6.49 -11.86 27.89
N ALA A 7 -5.61 -12.81 28.18
CA ALA A 7 -4.51 -13.20 27.30
C ALA A 7 -4.84 -14.40 26.39
N ASP A 8 -6.01 -15.02 26.53
CA ASP A 8 -6.34 -16.27 25.81
C ASP A 8 -7.07 -16.12 24.46
N ILE A 9 -7.42 -14.90 24.03
CA ILE A 9 -8.07 -14.70 22.71
C ILE A 9 -7.04 -14.31 21.62
N ARG A 10 -5.81 -13.93 22.01
CA ARG A 10 -4.77 -13.49 21.07
C ARG A 10 -3.88 -14.62 20.53
N PHE A 11 -4.05 -15.83 21.06
CA PHE A 11 -3.20 -17.00 20.75
C PHE A 11 -3.57 -17.76 19.46
N HIS A 12 -4.54 -17.27 18.68
CA HIS A 12 -4.93 -17.89 17.41
C HIS A 12 -4.66 -17.05 16.16
N LEU A 13 -3.96 -15.91 16.33
CA LEU A 13 -3.46 -15.10 15.21
C LEU A 13 -1.98 -15.35 14.89
N GLY A 14 -1.26 -16.09 15.74
CA GLY A 14 0.20 -16.27 15.66
C GLY A 14 0.73 -17.17 14.53
N ALA A 15 -0.10 -18.01 13.91
CA ALA A 15 0.30 -18.82 12.75
C ALA A 15 -0.31 -18.32 11.43
N LYS A 16 -1.12 -17.24 11.47
CA LYS A 16 -1.89 -16.76 10.33
C LYS A 16 -1.27 -15.57 9.63
N VAL A 17 -0.35 -14.82 10.26
CA VAL A 17 0.23 -13.60 9.68
C VAL A 17 1.43 -13.92 8.79
N HIS A 18 2.29 -14.85 9.20
CA HIS A 18 3.42 -15.36 8.41
C HIS A 18 2.96 -16.25 7.23
N GLN A 19 1.98 -17.13 7.45
CA GLN A 19 1.23 -17.72 6.33
C GLN A 19 0.45 -16.67 5.54
N CYS A 20 -0.01 -15.56 6.12
CA CYS A 20 -0.73 -14.53 5.37
C CYS A 20 0.20 -13.79 4.44
N VAL A 21 1.43 -13.42 4.78
CA VAL A 21 2.28 -12.58 3.89
C VAL A 21 2.97 -13.42 2.82
N LEU A 22 3.44 -14.62 3.16
CA LEU A 22 3.96 -15.59 2.19
C LEU A 22 2.84 -16.22 1.34
N ARG A 23 1.64 -16.51 1.90
CA ARG A 23 0.46 -16.65 1.03
C ARG A 23 0.08 -15.34 0.39
N PHE A 24 0.25 -14.14 0.92
CA PHE A 24 -0.23 -12.93 0.24
C PHE A 24 0.61 -12.68 -1.02
N LEU A 25 1.88 -13.06 -1.03
CA LEU A 25 2.75 -13.05 -2.20
C LEU A 25 2.55 -14.28 -3.12
N GLU A 26 2.23 -15.48 -2.62
CA GLU A 26 1.87 -16.66 -3.44
C GLU A 26 0.40 -16.71 -3.91
N GLU A 27 -0.51 -16.09 -3.18
CA GLU A 27 -1.97 -15.99 -3.37
C GLU A 27 -2.32 -14.71 -4.15
N THR A 28 -1.47 -13.69 -4.19
CA THR A 28 -1.56 -12.65 -5.24
C THR A 28 -1.18 -13.18 -6.63
N ARG A 29 -0.48 -14.32 -6.70
CA ARG A 29 -0.34 -15.12 -7.92
C ARG A 29 -1.66 -15.83 -8.30
N LYS A 30 -2.62 -15.93 -7.37
CA LYS A 30 -3.86 -16.71 -7.50
C LYS A 30 -5.11 -16.02 -6.93
N ALA A 31 -5.16 -14.68 -6.94
CA ALA A 31 -6.33 -13.90 -6.55
C ALA A 31 -6.72 -12.97 -7.72
N PRO A 32 -8.00 -12.92 -8.13
CA PRO A 32 -8.42 -12.17 -9.32
C PRO A 32 -8.23 -10.64 -9.22
N ASN A 33 -7.76 -10.11 -8.07
CA ASN A 33 -7.71 -8.67 -7.77
C ASN A 33 -6.34 -8.14 -7.31
N SER A 34 -5.27 -8.95 -7.38
CA SER A 34 -3.94 -8.60 -6.83
C SER A 34 -3.39 -7.25 -7.31
N ARG A 35 -3.70 -6.87 -8.56
CA ARG A 35 -3.23 -5.60 -9.17
C ARG A 35 -3.77 -4.34 -8.49
N PHE A 36 -4.92 -4.40 -7.80
CA PHE A 36 -5.49 -3.23 -7.11
C PHE A 36 -4.78 -2.99 -5.77
N TYR A 37 -4.58 -4.04 -4.97
CA TYR A 37 -3.97 -3.95 -3.63
C TYR A 37 -2.48 -3.64 -3.69
N VAL A 38 -1.73 -4.26 -4.61
CA VAL A 38 -0.31 -3.96 -4.82
C VAL A 38 -0.12 -2.49 -5.21
N ARG A 39 -1.00 -1.97 -6.08
CA ARG A 39 -0.95 -0.56 -6.46
C ARG A 39 -1.37 0.35 -5.30
N ALA A 40 -2.35 -0.05 -4.49
CA ALA A 40 -2.76 0.71 -3.31
C ALA A 40 -1.61 0.88 -2.30
N ALA A 41 -0.88 -0.20 -2.00
CA ALA A 41 0.30 -0.15 -1.15
C ALA A 41 1.40 0.76 -1.74
N SER A 42 1.67 0.63 -3.04
CA SER A 42 2.65 1.49 -3.74
C SER A 42 2.27 2.98 -3.69
N VAL A 43 0.99 3.31 -3.89
CA VAL A 43 0.47 4.68 -3.81
C VAL A 43 0.58 5.22 -2.39
N ALA A 44 0.20 4.44 -1.37
CA ALA A 44 0.29 4.85 0.03
C ALA A 44 1.74 5.20 0.42
N ARG A 45 2.71 4.34 0.05
CA ARG A 45 4.14 4.62 0.24
C ARG A 45 4.61 5.85 -0.54
N HIS A 46 4.12 6.07 -1.76
CA HIS A 46 4.51 7.23 -2.56
C HIS A 46 4.03 8.56 -1.94
N ILE A 47 2.83 8.58 -1.36
CA ILE A 47 2.26 9.75 -0.68
C ILE A 47 3.01 10.01 0.64
N TYR A 48 3.41 8.97 1.36
CA TYR A 48 4.25 9.12 2.55
C TYR A 48 5.56 9.87 2.23
N LEU A 49 6.25 9.47 1.15
CA LEU A 49 7.54 10.06 0.77
C LEU A 49 7.39 11.47 0.18
N ARG A 50 6.31 11.74 -0.56
CA ARG A 50 6.08 13.04 -1.21
C ARG A 50 4.88 13.70 -0.56
N LYS A 51 5.16 14.66 0.32
CA LYS A 51 4.19 15.38 1.19
C LYS A 51 2.85 15.75 0.53
N THR A 52 2.85 16.08 -0.77
CA THR A 52 1.63 16.30 -1.54
C THR A 52 1.69 15.58 -2.90
N VAL A 53 0.64 14.82 -3.24
CA VAL A 53 0.56 14.09 -4.52
C VAL A 53 -0.82 14.20 -5.14
N GLY A 54 -0.86 14.45 -6.45
CA GLY A 54 -2.07 14.38 -7.27
C GLY A 54 -2.10 13.17 -8.19
N VAL A 55 -3.29 12.81 -8.67
CA VAL A 55 -3.53 11.68 -9.59
C VAL A 55 -2.65 11.77 -10.84
N GLY A 56 -2.44 12.98 -11.40
CA GLY A 56 -1.59 13.16 -12.58
C GLY A 56 -0.14 12.72 -12.38
N ARG A 57 0.39 12.83 -11.15
CA ARG A 57 1.75 12.38 -10.82
C ARG A 57 1.79 10.87 -10.63
N LEU A 58 0.78 10.28 -10.00
CA LEU A 58 0.63 8.83 -9.88
C LEU A 58 0.56 8.16 -11.27
N ARG A 59 -0.14 8.78 -12.22
CA ARG A 59 -0.23 8.29 -13.60
C ARG A 59 1.11 8.25 -14.34
N LYS A 60 2.04 9.16 -14.02
CA LYS A 60 3.41 9.15 -14.57
C LYS A 60 4.25 8.05 -13.92
N VAL A 61 4.12 7.87 -12.61
CA VAL A 61 4.87 6.85 -11.84
C VAL A 61 4.43 5.43 -12.23
N HIS A 62 3.13 5.20 -12.36
CA HIS A 62 2.59 3.91 -12.80
C HIS A 62 2.53 3.76 -14.33
N GLY A 63 2.88 4.82 -15.05
CA GLY A 63 3.03 4.81 -16.50
C GLY A 63 4.23 3.98 -16.92
N GLY A 64 4.28 3.65 -18.20
CA GLY A 64 5.34 2.80 -18.74
C GLY A 64 5.67 3.14 -20.18
N THR A 65 6.75 2.56 -20.66
CA THR A 65 7.11 2.68 -22.08
C THR A 65 6.18 1.79 -22.90
N LYS A 66 5.49 2.38 -23.87
CA LYS A 66 4.64 1.63 -24.81
C LYS A 66 5.40 1.39 -26.10
N ASN A 67 5.55 0.12 -26.46
CA ASN A 67 6.08 -0.27 -27.77
C ASN A 67 5.04 0.02 -28.85
N ARG A 68 5.44 0.74 -29.90
CA ARG A 68 4.57 1.19 -31.00
C ARG A 68 4.83 0.41 -32.30
N GLY A 69 5.43 -0.78 -32.21
CA GLY A 69 5.83 -1.58 -33.36
C GLY A 69 7.13 -1.05 -33.99
N SER A 70 7.06 -0.61 -35.25
CA SER A 70 8.21 -0.10 -36.01
C SER A 70 8.68 1.30 -35.57
N ALA A 71 7.80 2.08 -34.93
CA ALA A 71 8.14 3.40 -34.43
C ALA A 71 8.82 3.34 -33.04
N PRO A 72 9.71 4.30 -32.70
CA PRO A 72 10.37 4.36 -31.40
C PRO A 72 9.40 4.30 -30.21
N SER A 73 9.86 3.66 -29.14
CA SER A 73 9.09 3.54 -27.91
C SER A 73 9.01 4.88 -27.18
N HIS A 74 7.85 5.20 -26.62
CA HIS A 74 7.64 6.43 -25.85
C HIS A 74 6.89 6.13 -24.55
N HIS A 75 7.14 6.95 -23.53
CA HIS A 75 6.44 6.87 -22.26
C HIS A 75 4.95 7.24 -22.42
N VAL A 76 4.08 6.41 -21.85
CA VAL A 76 2.64 6.63 -21.81
C VAL A 76 2.16 6.57 -20.36
N ASN A 77 1.36 7.57 -19.99
CA ASN A 77 0.74 7.65 -18.68
C ASN A 77 -0.21 6.48 -18.43
N ALA A 78 -0.27 5.99 -17.20
CA ALA A 78 -1.23 4.98 -16.80
C ALA A 78 -2.69 5.47 -16.86
N SER A 79 -3.62 4.52 -16.79
CA SER A 79 -5.04 4.81 -16.61
C SER A 79 -5.28 5.46 -15.25
N GLY A 80 -5.80 6.68 -15.27
CA GLY A 80 -6.10 7.43 -14.05
C GLY A 80 -7.37 6.97 -13.32
N ALA A 81 -8.14 6.03 -13.87
CA ALA A 81 -9.37 5.54 -13.23
C ALA A 81 -9.05 4.64 -12.03
N VAL A 82 -8.05 3.77 -12.17
CA VAL A 82 -7.60 2.87 -11.10
C VAL A 82 -7.01 3.68 -9.94
N ASP A 83 -6.09 4.59 -10.25
CA ASP A 83 -5.40 5.39 -9.24
C ASP A 83 -6.38 6.28 -8.48
N ARG A 84 -7.37 6.88 -9.16
CA ARG A 84 -8.45 7.65 -8.51
C ARG A 84 -9.25 6.81 -7.53
N LYS A 85 -9.72 5.63 -7.96
CA LYS A 85 -10.50 4.72 -7.12
C LYS A 85 -9.73 4.28 -5.89
N ILE A 86 -8.45 3.93 -6.06
CA ILE A 86 -7.56 3.54 -4.95
C ILE A 86 -7.54 4.63 -3.91
N VAL A 87 -7.22 5.86 -4.29
CA VAL A 87 -7.04 6.89 -3.26
C VAL A 87 -8.37 7.49 -2.77
N GLN A 88 -9.48 7.35 -3.50
CA GLN A 88 -10.83 7.51 -2.90
C GLN A 88 -11.12 6.44 -1.84
N SER A 89 -10.70 5.20 -2.04
CA SER A 89 -10.83 4.15 -1.02
C SER A 89 -9.94 4.44 0.20
N LEU A 90 -8.72 4.94 0.00
CA LEU A 90 -7.82 5.32 1.10
C LEU A 90 -8.33 6.55 1.89
N GLU A 91 -9.00 7.49 1.21
CA GLU A 91 -9.72 8.60 1.86
C GLU A 91 -10.85 8.09 2.77
N LYS A 92 -11.64 7.12 2.30
CA LYS A 92 -12.72 6.52 3.11
C LYS A 92 -12.22 5.80 4.37
N ILE A 93 -11.03 5.21 4.30
CA ILE A 93 -10.40 4.53 5.45
C ILE A 93 -9.73 5.55 6.40
N GLY A 94 -9.53 6.80 5.96
CA GLY A 94 -8.91 7.84 6.77
C GLY A 94 -7.39 7.79 6.82
N VAL A 95 -6.76 7.10 5.85
CA VAL A 95 -5.30 7.04 5.70
C VAL A 95 -4.76 8.27 4.96
N VAL A 96 -5.57 8.82 4.04
CA VAL A 96 -5.21 9.96 3.20
C VAL A 96 -6.26 11.05 3.36
N GLU A 97 -5.82 12.29 3.47
CA GLU A 97 -6.65 13.49 3.52
C GLU A 97 -6.44 14.36 2.28
N VAL A 98 -7.45 15.16 1.96
CA VAL A 98 -7.35 16.21 0.95
C VAL A 98 -6.64 17.40 1.57
N ASP A 99 -5.56 17.84 0.93
CA ASP A 99 -4.86 19.05 1.34
C ASP A 99 -5.57 20.26 0.70
N GLU A 100 -6.31 21.02 1.50
CA GLU A 100 -7.07 22.18 1.04
C GLU A 100 -6.19 23.40 0.73
N GLU A 101 -5.01 23.53 1.37
CA GLU A 101 -4.12 24.67 1.18
C GLU A 101 -3.29 24.56 -0.11
N LYS A 102 -2.69 23.38 -0.35
CA LYS A 102 -1.77 23.16 -1.48
C LYS A 102 -2.41 22.40 -2.63
N GLY A 103 -3.59 21.83 -2.40
CA GLY A 103 -4.25 20.95 -3.33
C GLY A 103 -3.58 19.58 -3.42
N GLY A 104 -4.39 18.58 -3.77
CA GLY A 104 -3.94 17.19 -3.90
C GLY A 104 -4.21 16.40 -2.62
N ARG A 105 -3.35 15.42 -2.36
CA ARG A 105 -3.57 14.42 -1.31
C ARG A 105 -2.34 14.28 -0.44
N ARG A 106 -2.59 14.24 0.87
CA ARG A 106 -1.59 14.16 1.93
C ARG A 106 -1.93 12.98 2.84
N ILE A 107 -0.91 12.39 3.45
CA ILE A 107 -1.12 11.32 4.42
C ILE A 107 -1.53 11.89 5.77
N THR A 108 -2.49 11.23 6.44
CA THR A 108 -2.93 11.58 7.78
C THR A 108 -1.94 11.10 8.84
N GLN A 109 -2.01 11.65 10.05
CA GLN A 109 -1.18 11.18 11.17
C GLN A 109 -1.54 9.75 11.62
N SER A 110 -2.81 9.34 11.49
CA SER A 110 -3.22 7.94 11.67
C SER A 110 -2.60 7.05 10.60
N GLY A 111 -2.68 7.46 9.32
CA GLY A 111 -2.11 6.72 8.20
C GLY A 111 -0.60 6.50 8.31
N GLN A 112 0.15 7.49 8.81
CA GLN A 112 1.59 7.33 9.08
C GLN A 112 1.84 6.27 10.14
N ARG A 113 1.16 6.33 11.29
CA ARG A 113 1.33 5.34 12.37
C ARG A 113 1.00 3.92 11.93
N ASP A 114 -0.03 3.75 11.11
CA ASP A 114 -0.42 2.43 10.62
C ASP A 114 0.61 1.87 9.63
N LEU A 115 1.16 2.71 8.75
CA LEU A 115 2.25 2.30 7.86
C LEU A 115 3.53 1.96 8.64
N ASP A 116 3.91 2.77 9.64
CA ASP A 116 5.11 2.54 10.45
C ASP A 116 4.98 1.27 11.31
N ARG A 117 3.76 0.96 11.79
CA ARG A 117 3.48 -0.29 12.50
C ARG A 117 3.67 -1.50 11.58
N ILE A 118 3.08 -1.44 10.38
CA ILE A 118 3.20 -2.52 9.39
C ILE A 118 4.67 -2.71 8.98
N ALA A 119 5.40 -1.62 8.76
CA ALA A 119 6.82 -1.67 8.40
C ALA A 119 7.67 -2.33 9.49
N ARG A 120 7.41 -2.04 10.77
CA ARG A 120 8.11 -2.68 11.88
C ARG A 120 7.86 -4.19 11.91
N THR A 121 6.61 -4.60 11.76
CA THR A 121 6.25 -6.02 11.75
C THR A 121 6.95 -6.75 10.60
N THR A 122 7.03 -6.16 9.40
CA THR A 122 7.74 -6.81 8.27
C THR A 122 9.25 -6.91 8.52
N LEU A 123 9.87 -5.94 9.19
CA LEU A 123 11.31 -6.01 9.50
C LEU A 123 11.62 -7.10 10.54
N GLU A 124 10.80 -7.20 11.60
CA GLU A 124 10.94 -8.24 12.63
C GLU A 124 10.76 -9.64 12.00
N GLU A 125 9.82 -9.78 11.05
CA GLU A 125 9.60 -11.03 10.30
C GLU A 125 10.79 -11.38 9.38
N GLU A 126 11.41 -10.39 8.71
CA GLU A 126 12.59 -10.62 7.85
C GLU A 126 13.81 -11.09 8.66
N GLU A 127 14.01 -10.58 9.88
CA GLU A 127 15.11 -10.99 10.76
C GLU A 127 14.95 -12.43 11.28
N GLU A 128 13.72 -12.88 11.52
CA GLU A 128 13.43 -14.26 11.97
C GLU A 128 13.59 -15.31 10.85
N ASP A 129 13.45 -14.93 9.58
CA ASP A 129 13.58 -15.85 8.43
C ASP A 129 15.05 -16.08 8.00
N ASP A 130 15.97 -15.20 8.42
CA ASP A 130 17.41 -15.26 8.12
C ASP A 130 18.23 -16.03 9.19
N GLU A 131 17.60 -16.46 10.29
CA GLU A 131 18.20 -17.24 11.41
C GLU A 131 17.87 -18.74 11.34
#